data_AF-A0A2G5B1E9-F1
#
_entry.id   AF-A0A2G5B1E9-F1
#
_cell.length_a   1.000
_cell.length_b   1.000
_cell.length_c   1.000
_cell.angle_alpha   90.00
_cell.angle_beta   90.00
_cell.angle_gamma   90.00
#
_symmetry.space_group_name_H-M   'P 1'
#
loop_
_entity.id
_entity.type
_entity.pdbx_description
1 polymer ?
#
loop_
_entity_poly.entity_id
_entity_poly.type
_entity_poly.pdbx_seq_one_letter_code
_entity_poly.pdbx_strand_id
1 'polypeptide(L)' 'SKIRNLQFRPFMKFFYWLFIANFFILMWIGANHAEAPFIVIGQFATVFYFLYFLILIPFISILENTLADIATSSY' A
#
# COMPACT_ATOMS: atom_id res chain seq x y z
N SER A 1 -5.08 12.30 10.62
CA SER A 1 -3.68 12.32 10.15
C SER A 1 -3.13 13.73 10.32
N LYS A 2 -2.14 13.93 11.21
CA LYS A 2 -1.62 15.24 11.67
C LYS A 2 -0.77 15.96 10.60
N ILE A 3 -0.29 15.23 9.59
CA ILE A 3 0.42 15.75 8.41
C ILE A 3 -0.35 15.32 7.16
N ARG A 4 -0.83 16.29 6.37
CA ARG A 4 -1.70 16.08 5.20
C ARG A 4 -0.94 15.77 3.90
N ASN A 5 0.34 16.16 3.81
CA ASN A 5 1.12 16.02 2.58
C ASN A 5 1.88 14.69 2.53
N LEU A 6 1.67 13.95 1.44
CA LEU A 6 2.37 12.70 1.11
C LEU A 6 3.88 12.90 0.89
N GLN A 7 4.32 14.13 0.57
CA GLN A 7 5.73 14.45 0.35
C GLN A 7 6.58 14.36 1.63
N PHE A 8 5.97 14.50 2.81
CA PHE A 8 6.67 14.42 4.11
C PHE A 8 6.52 13.03 4.77
N ARG A 9 6.12 12.03 3.97
CA ARG A 9 5.73 10.70 4.43
C ARG A 9 6.38 9.61 3.56
N PRO A 10 7.69 9.33 3.77
CA PRO A 10 8.47 8.46 2.88
C PRO A 10 7.94 7.02 2.82
N PHE A 11 7.42 6.48 3.92
CA PHE A 11 6.87 5.13 3.95
C PHE A 11 5.55 5.07 3.19
N MET A 12 4.66 6.04 3.41
CA MET A 12 3.39 6.16 2.69
C MET A 12 3.60 6.26 1.18
N LYS A 13 4.62 7.01 0.74
CA LYS A 13 4.98 7.11 -0.69
C LYS A 13 5.45 5.76 -1.26
N PHE A 14 6.27 5.00 -0.54
CA PHE A 14 6.74 3.69 -0.99
C PHE A 14 5.56 2.72 -1.18
N PHE A 15 4.70 2.60 -0.18
CA PHE A 15 3.54 1.70 -0.24
C PHE A 15 2.52 2.13 -1.30
N TYR A 16 2.39 3.44 -1.57
CA TYR A 16 1.57 3.95 -2.67
C TYR A 16 2.06 3.46 -4.05
N TRP A 17 3.37 3.50 -4.31
CA TRP A 17 3.92 2.98 -5.56
C TRP A 17 3.79 1.46 -5.67
N LEU A 18 3.93 0.75 -4.55
CA LEU A 18 3.69 -0.69 -4.51
C LEU A 18 2.23 -1.04 -4.84
N PHE A 19 1.28 -0.25 -4.34
CA PHE A 19 -0.13 -0.39 -4.69
C PHE A 19 -0.41 -0.12 -6.17
N ILE A 20 0.21 0.92 -6.76
CA ILE A 20 0.13 1.18 -8.21
C ILE A 20 0.65 -0.02 -9.00
N ALA A 21 1.80 -0.58 -8.62
CA ALA A 21 2.35 -1.76 -9.27
C ALA A 21 1.38 -2.96 -9.19
N ASN A 22 0.76 -3.18 -8.03
CA ASN A 22 -0.26 -4.21 -7.86
C ASN A 22 -1.48 -3.96 -8.79
N PHE A 23 -1.93 -2.72 -8.93
CA PHE A 23 -3.02 -2.37 -9.84
C PHE A 23 -2.71 -2.74 -11.30
N PHE A 24 -1.48 -2.48 -11.77
CA PHE A 24 -1.05 -2.91 -13.10
C PHE A 24 -0.98 -4.44 -13.25
N ILE A 25 -0.58 -5.16 -12.19
CA ILE A 25 -0.60 -6.63 -12.17
C ILE A 25 -2.03 -7.16 -12.29
N LEU A 26 -2.99 -6.61 -11.55
CA LEU A 26 -4.40 -6.98 -11.68
C LEU A 26 -4.95 -6.68 -13.09
N MET A 27 -4.60 -5.52 -13.66
CA MET A 27 -5.01 -5.16 -15.01
C MET A 27 -4.48 -6.16 -16.05
N TRP A 28 -3.20 -6.54 -15.95
CA TRP A 28 -2.61 -7.53 -16.85
C TRP A 28 -3.28 -8.90 -16.67
N ILE A 29 -3.45 -9.37 -15.43
CA ILE A 29 -4.09 -10.67 -15.17
C ILE A 29 -5.53 -10.70 -15.70
N GLY A 30 -6.27 -9.61 -15.55
CA GLY A 30 -7.64 -9.49 -16.08
C GLY A 30 -7.74 -9.58 -17.60
N ALA A 31 -6.64 -9.32 -18.33
CA ALA A 31 -6.58 -9.48 -19.78
C ALA A 31 -6.19 -10.90 -20.24
N ASN A 32 -5.72 -11.76 -19.33
CA ASN A 32 -5.35 -13.15 -19.64
C ASN A 32 -6.54 -14.11 -19.41
N HIS A 33 -6.47 -15.31 -19.99
CA HIS A 33 -7.43 -16.37 -19.70
C HIS A 33 -7.28 -16.86 -18.25
N ALA A 34 -8.41 -17.25 -17.64
CA ALA A 34 -8.44 -17.76 -16.27
C ALA A 34 -7.91 -19.20 -16.17
N GLU A 35 -6.62 -19.37 -16.43
CA GLU A 35 -5.88 -20.63 -16.30
C GLU A 35 -4.81 -20.53 -15.22
N ALA A 36 -4.34 -21.67 -14.71
CA ALA A 36 -3.16 -21.69 -13.86
C ALA A 36 -1.94 -21.24 -14.69
N PRO A 37 -1.10 -20.29 -14.20
CA PRO A 37 -0.98 -19.80 -12.82
C PRO A 37 -1.70 -18.47 -12.51
N PHE A 38 -2.37 -17.84 -13.48
CA PHE A 38 -2.96 -16.50 -13.36
C PHE A 38 -4.05 -16.40 -12.31
N ILE A 39 -4.82 -17.47 -12.09
CA ILE A 39 -5.85 -17.53 -11.02
C ILE A 39 -5.22 -17.30 -9.64
N VAL A 40 -4.12 -17.99 -9.34
CA VAL A 40 -3.47 -17.93 -8.03
C VAL A 40 -2.86 -16.54 -7.81
N ILE A 41 -2.20 -15.98 -8.83
CA ILE A 41 -1.63 -14.63 -8.76
C ILE A 41 -2.75 -13.59 -8.59
N GLY A 42 -3.87 -13.75 -9.29
CA GLY A 42 -5.04 -12.88 -9.17
C GLY A 42 -5.66 -12.91 -7.76
N GLN A 43 -5.71 -14.07 -7.12
CA GLN A 43 -6.17 -14.20 -5.73
C GLN A 43 -5.25 -13.45 -4.75
N PHE A 44 -3.93 -13.65 -4.85
CA PHE A 44 -2.98 -12.92 -4.00
C PHE A 44 -3.03 -11.41 -4.26
N ALA A 45 -3.15 -11.01 -5.53
CA ALA A 45 -3.21 -9.60 -5.91
C ALA A 45 -4.48 -8.92 -5.38
N THR A 46 -5.64 -9.58 -5.46
CA THR A 46 -6.91 -9.05 -4.91
C THR A 46 -6.90 -9.00 -3.38
N VAL A 47 -6.36 -10.02 -2.70
CA VAL A 47 -6.17 -9.99 -1.24
C VAL A 47 -5.27 -8.83 -0.84
N PHE A 48 -4.15 -8.65 -1.53
CA PHE A 48 -3.25 -7.51 -1.30
C PHE A 48 -3.96 -6.17 -1.52
N TYR A 49 -4.76 -6.04 -2.57
CA TYR A 49 -5.52 -4.82 -2.88
C TYR A 49 -6.45 -4.41 -1.72
N PHE A 50 -7.21 -5.33 -1.15
CA PHE A 50 -8.08 -5.02 -0.02
C PHE A 50 -7.31 -4.78 1.29
N LEU A 51 -6.27 -5.58 1.56
CA LEU A 51 -5.40 -5.39 2.72
C LEU A 51 -4.71 -4.02 2.70
N TYR A 52 -4.40 -3.50 1.51
CA TYR A 52 -3.83 -2.18 1.37
C TYR A 52 -4.70 -1.09 1.99
N PHE A 53 -5.99 -1.05 1.62
CA PHE A 53 -6.91 -0.04 2.13
C PHE A 53 -7.31 -0.26 3.59
N LEU A 54 -7.58 -1.51 3.97
CA LEU A 54 -8.12 -1.83 5.30
C LEU A 54 -7.06 -1.78 6.40
N ILE A 55 -5.84 -2.23 6.11
CA ILE A 55 -4.81 -2.46 7.14
C ILE A 55 -3.57 -1.59 6.89
N LEU A 56 -2.99 -1.62 5.68
CA LEU A 56 -1.71 -0.94 5.45
C LEU A 56 -1.83 0.58 5.59
N ILE A 57 -2.87 1.21 5.02
CA ILE A 57 -3.08 2.67 5.15
C ILE A 57 -3.12 3.13 6.62
N PRO A 58 -4.01 2.60 7.49
CA PRO A 58 -4.05 3.03 8.88
C PRO A 58 -2.76 2.68 9.64
N PHE A 59 -2.19 1.50 9.39
CA PHE A 59 -0.96 1.06 10.03
C PHE A 59 0.23 1.99 9.73
N ILE A 60 0.48 2.28 8.46
CA ILE A 60 1.58 3.17 8.03
C ILE A 60 1.33 4.59 8.55
N SER A 61 0.07 5.05 8.55
CA SER A 61 -0.25 6.37 9.07
C SER A 61 0.09 6.49 10.55
N ILE A 62 -0.22 5.48 11.37
CA ILE A 62 0.15 5.45 12.79
C ILE A 62 1.67 5.42 12.94
N LEU A 63 2.36 4.52 12.24
CA LEU A 63 3.82 4.37 12.29
C LEU A 63 4.54 5.69 11.98
N GLU A 64 4.18 6.36 10.90
CA GLU A 64 4.78 7.64 10.55
C GLU A 64 4.43 8.77 11.52
N ASN A 65 3.20 8.79 12.06
CA ASN A 65 2.83 9.80 13.06
C ASN A 65 3.63 9.59 14.36
N THR A 66 3.82 8.34 14.79
CA THR A 66 4.63 8.02 15.97
C THR A 66 6.10 8.40 15.77
N LEU A 67 6.68 8.09 14.60
CA LEU A 67 8.05 8.50 14.27
C LEU A 67 8.20 10.03 14.26
N ALA A 68 7.22 10.74 13.70
CA ALA A 68 7.23 12.20 13.70
C ALA A 68 7.11 12.79 15.12
N ASP A 69 6.19 12.25 15.94
CA ASP A 69 6.01 12.71 17.32
C ASP A 69 7.30 12.47 18.15
N ILE A 70 7.94 11.30 18.02
CA ILE A 70 9.24 11.00 18.66
C ILE A 70 10.31 12.02 18.25
N ALA A 71 10.44 12.27 16.94
CA ALA A 71 11.43 13.22 16.42
C ALA A 71 11.21 14.64 16.95
N THR A 72 9.95 15.06 17.13
CA THR A 72 9.63 16.39 17.69
C THR A 72 9.78 16.47 19.21
N SER A 73 9.58 15.37 19.94
CA SER A 73 9.69 15.33 21.40
C SER A 73 11.12 15.33 21.94
N SER A 74 12.11 15.08 21.06
CA SER A 74 13.54 15.13 21.38
C SER A 74 14.15 16.55 21.29
N TYR A 75 13.34 17.57 20.98
CA TYR A 75 13.71 18.99 20.98
C TYR A 75 12.88 19.75 22.02
#